data_AF-A0A537TKM5-F1
#
_entry.id   AF-A0A537TKM5-F1
#
_cell.length_a   1.000
_cell.length_b   1.000
_cell.length_c   1.000
_cell.angle_alpha   90.00
_cell.angle_beta   90.00
_cell.angle_gamma   90.00
#
_symmetry.space_group_name_H-M   'P 1'
#
loop_
_entity.id
_entity.type
_entity.pdbx_description
1 polymer ?
#
loop_
_entity_poly.entity_id
_entity_poly.type
_entity_poly.pdbx_seq_one_letter_code
_entity_poly.pdbx_strand_id
1 'polypeptide(L)'
;SGNVHGMPLAAALGLAGPEFESPAFRLPAVEPSRVALVGVRELDEAERHVLAELDAGVYTMSDVDRLGVEPVLREALARVAGDGFVHISLDMDVLDPEVAPGVGTPVRGGLSYREAHLAMELIAESGLASSLEVVEVNPILDRENETAKLAVELVASALGARIL
;
A
#
# COMPACT_ATOMS: atom_id res chain seq x y z
N SER A 1 -16.74 4.50 10.43
CA SER A 1 -16.86 5.98 10.30
C SER A 1 -17.85 6.41 9.22
N GLY A 2 -18.07 5.60 8.18
CA GLY A 2 -18.81 6.05 6.98
C GLY A 2 -17.93 6.82 5.99
N ASN A 3 -16.62 6.90 6.25
CA ASN A 3 -15.68 7.57 5.37
C ASN A 3 -15.38 6.69 4.15
N VAL A 4 -15.57 7.23 2.95
CA VAL A 4 -15.37 6.50 1.69
C VAL A 4 -13.90 6.18 1.42
N HIS A 5 -12.96 6.93 2.01
CA HIS A 5 -11.51 6.70 1.83
C HIS A 5 -11.00 5.36 2.38
N GLY A 6 -11.74 4.72 3.30
CA GLY A 6 -11.44 3.36 3.80
C GLY A 6 -12.08 2.25 2.97
N MET A 7 -12.83 2.59 1.92
CA MET A 7 -13.53 1.65 1.06
C MET A 7 -12.91 1.39 -0.34
N PRO A 8 -11.84 2.07 -0.84
CA PRO A 8 -11.39 1.91 -2.23
C PRO A 8 -11.04 0.48 -2.61
N LEU A 9 -10.34 -0.27 -1.75
CA LEU A 9 -9.98 -1.66 -2.04
C LEU A 9 -11.23 -2.56 -2.07
N ALA A 10 -12.13 -2.41 -1.10
CA ALA A 10 -13.39 -3.13 -1.09
C ALA A 10 -14.23 -2.80 -2.34
N ALA A 11 -14.23 -1.54 -2.78
CA ALA A 11 -14.90 -1.12 -4.01
C ALA A 11 -14.27 -1.75 -5.25
N ALA A 12 -12.94 -1.74 -5.36
CA ALA A 12 -12.22 -2.39 -6.46
C ALA A 12 -12.46 -3.91 -6.50
N LEU A 13 -12.68 -4.55 -5.36
CA LEU A 13 -13.07 -5.96 -5.23
C LEU A 13 -14.57 -6.21 -5.47
N GLY A 14 -15.38 -5.16 -5.70
CA GLY A 14 -16.83 -5.28 -5.90
C GLY A 14 -17.62 -5.57 -4.61
N LEU A 15 -17.05 -5.26 -3.44
CA LEU A 15 -17.62 -5.57 -2.11
C LEU A 15 -18.25 -4.36 -1.42
N ALA A 16 -18.10 -3.15 -1.98
CA ALA A 16 -18.55 -1.90 -1.34
C ALA A 16 -19.99 -1.47 -1.68
N GLY A 17 -20.75 -2.29 -2.42
CA GLY A 17 -22.15 -2.03 -2.77
C GLY A 17 -22.34 -1.35 -4.15
N PRO A 18 -23.61 -1.24 -4.61
CA PRO A 18 -23.96 -0.73 -5.94
C PRO A 18 -23.61 0.74 -6.17
N GLU A 19 -23.39 1.52 -5.12
CA GLU A 19 -23.03 2.94 -5.19
C GLU A 19 -21.66 3.17 -5.84
N PHE A 20 -20.80 2.14 -5.86
CA PHE A 20 -19.50 2.17 -6.51
C PHE A 20 -19.52 1.64 -7.96
N GLU A 21 -20.67 1.17 -8.45
CA GLU A 21 -20.82 0.77 -9.85
C GLU A 21 -20.77 1.99 -10.77
N SER A 22 -20.05 1.85 -11.89
CA SER A 22 -19.92 2.92 -12.89
C SER A 22 -19.82 2.33 -14.29
N PRO A 23 -20.41 2.96 -15.32
CA PRO A 23 -20.20 2.54 -16.70
C PRO A 23 -18.77 2.76 -17.20
N ALA A 24 -17.94 3.52 -16.46
CA ALA A 24 -16.56 3.82 -16.85
C ALA A 24 -15.58 2.66 -16.59
N PHE A 25 -15.91 1.72 -15.72
CA PHE A 25 -15.05 0.59 -15.33
C PHE A 25 -15.89 -0.63 -14.95
N ARG A 26 -15.26 -1.80 -14.83
CA ARG A 26 -15.93 -3.05 -14.42
C ARG A 26 -15.49 -3.43 -13.02
N LEU A 27 -16.44 -3.91 -12.22
CA LEU A 27 -16.19 -4.55 -10.93
C LEU A 27 -16.44 -6.07 -11.02
N PRO A 28 -15.66 -6.91 -10.32
CA PRO A 28 -14.43 -6.54 -9.63
C PRO A 28 -13.35 -6.07 -10.63
N ALA A 29 -12.64 -5.01 -10.29
CA ALA A 29 -11.53 -4.45 -11.05
C ALA A 29 -10.21 -5.18 -10.76
N VAL A 30 -10.11 -5.84 -9.60
CA VAL A 30 -8.96 -6.64 -9.17
C VAL A 30 -9.40 -8.02 -8.69
N GLU A 31 -8.59 -9.04 -8.97
CA GLU A 31 -8.83 -10.40 -8.48
C GLU A 31 -8.32 -10.52 -7.04
N PRO A 32 -9.12 -11.03 -6.08
CA PRO A 32 -8.68 -11.16 -4.68
C PRO A 32 -7.34 -11.88 -4.53
N SER A 33 -7.15 -13.00 -5.25
CA SER A 33 -5.92 -13.81 -5.28
C SER A 33 -4.68 -13.03 -5.70
N ARG A 34 -4.86 -11.90 -6.39
CA ARG A 34 -3.80 -11.00 -6.88
C ARG A 34 -3.78 -9.66 -6.12
N VAL A 35 -4.28 -9.65 -4.89
CA VAL A 35 -4.12 -8.55 -3.95
C VAL A 35 -3.07 -8.92 -2.89
N ALA A 36 -2.18 -7.98 -2.59
CA ALA A 36 -1.26 -8.06 -1.47
C ALA A 36 -1.24 -6.72 -0.70
N LEU A 37 -1.52 -6.78 0.60
CA LEU A 37 -1.45 -5.67 1.55
C LEU A 37 -0.18 -5.83 2.38
N VAL A 38 0.67 -4.81 2.44
CA VAL A 38 1.95 -4.85 3.15
C VAL A 38 2.02 -3.71 4.15
N GLY A 39 2.46 -4.00 5.38
CA GLY A 39 2.57 -3.01 6.46
C GLY A 39 1.27 -2.79 7.23
N VAL A 40 0.31 -3.72 7.11
CA VAL A 40 -0.97 -3.64 7.82
C VAL A 40 -0.75 -3.71 9.33
N ARG A 41 -1.33 -2.77 10.08
CA ARG A 41 -1.18 -2.73 11.54
C ARG A 41 -2.41 -2.26 12.31
N GLU A 42 -3.35 -1.62 11.64
CA GLU A 42 -4.65 -1.27 12.20
C GLU A 42 -5.72 -1.72 11.21
N LEU A 43 -6.71 -2.45 11.71
CA LEU A 43 -7.88 -2.90 10.98
C LEU A 43 -9.06 -2.82 11.95
N ASP A 44 -10.24 -2.49 11.46
CA ASP A 44 -11.47 -2.68 12.23
C ASP A 44 -11.92 -4.16 12.22
N GLU A 45 -12.94 -4.48 13.00
CA GLU A 45 -13.43 -5.86 13.10
C GLU A 45 -14.06 -6.37 11.81
N ALA A 46 -14.74 -5.51 11.05
CA ALA A 46 -15.37 -5.89 9.80
C ALA A 46 -14.31 -6.15 8.72
N GLU A 47 -13.30 -5.28 8.62
CA GLU A 47 -12.17 -5.44 7.70
C GLU A 47 -11.41 -6.73 7.97
N ARG A 48 -11.17 -7.08 9.24
CA ARG A 48 -10.55 -8.37 9.61
C ARG A 48 -11.35 -9.56 9.13
N HIS A 49 -12.68 -9.54 9.32
CA HIS A 49 -13.53 -10.65 8.86
C HIS A 49 -13.51 -10.78 7.34
N VAL A 50 -13.62 -9.66 6.61
CA VAL A 50 -13.55 -9.65 5.15
C VAL A 50 -12.20 -10.17 4.66
N LEU A 51 -11.09 -9.66 5.19
CA LEU A 51 -9.75 -10.09 4.80
C LEU A 51 -9.45 -11.54 5.17
N ALA A 52 -10.06 -12.08 6.24
CA ALA A 52 -9.91 -13.48 6.62
C ALA A 52 -10.63 -14.46 5.67
N GLU A 53 -11.69 -14.00 4.99
CA GLU A 53 -12.43 -14.80 4.01
C GLU A 53 -11.92 -14.59 2.58
N LEU A 54 -11.31 -13.45 2.29
CA LEU A 54 -10.70 -13.17 0.99
C LEU A 54 -9.39 -13.93 0.81
N ASP A 55 -9.20 -14.45 -0.41
CA ASP A 55 -7.89 -14.95 -0.83
C ASP A 55 -6.95 -13.78 -1.15
N ALA A 56 -6.68 -12.87 -0.20
CA ALA A 56 -5.71 -11.79 -0.35
C ALA A 56 -4.45 -12.08 0.49
N GLY A 57 -3.30 -11.60 0.03
CA GLY A 57 -2.07 -11.64 0.81
C GLY A 57 -2.09 -10.50 1.82
N VAL A 58 -2.06 -10.80 3.12
CA VAL A 58 -2.01 -9.77 4.17
C VAL A 58 -0.73 -9.94 4.96
N TYR A 59 0.17 -8.98 4.81
CA TYR A 59 1.47 -8.93 5.46
C TYR A 59 1.48 -7.78 6.45
N THR A 60 1.43 -8.12 7.72
CA THR A 60 1.35 -7.17 8.82
C THR A 60 2.73 -6.62 9.18
N MET A 61 2.77 -5.56 9.99
CA MET A 61 4.04 -5.13 10.59
C MET A 61 4.68 -6.22 11.46
N SER A 62 3.91 -7.15 12.05
CA SER A 62 4.47 -8.31 12.74
C SER A 62 5.20 -9.28 11.80
N ASP A 63 4.79 -9.38 10.54
CA ASP A 63 5.50 -10.18 9.55
C ASP A 63 6.80 -9.49 9.12
N VAL A 64 6.76 -8.17 8.92
CA VAL A 64 7.94 -7.34 8.66
C VAL A 64 8.94 -7.43 9.81
N ASP A 65 8.51 -7.33 11.07
CA ASP A 65 9.36 -7.43 12.25
C ASP A 65 10.09 -8.77 12.33
N ARG A 66 9.43 -9.86 11.94
CA ARG A 66 9.93 -11.24 12.10
C ARG A 66 10.77 -11.71 10.93
N LEU A 67 10.44 -11.29 9.72
CA LEU A 67 11.03 -11.79 8.48
C LEU A 67 11.94 -10.74 7.81
N GLY A 68 11.70 -9.46 8.07
CA GLY A 68 12.25 -8.33 7.33
C GLY A 68 11.40 -7.94 6.13
N VAL A 69 11.53 -6.68 5.69
CA VAL A 69 10.73 -6.13 4.58
C VAL A 69 11.00 -6.81 3.24
N GLU A 70 12.24 -7.23 2.96
CA GLU A 70 12.59 -7.81 1.66
C GLU A 70 11.88 -9.17 1.44
N PRO A 71 11.96 -10.16 2.36
CA PRO A 71 11.24 -11.42 2.18
C PRO A 71 9.73 -11.23 2.05
N VAL A 72 9.15 -10.37 2.89
CA VAL A 72 7.71 -10.04 2.86
C VAL A 72 7.31 -9.49 1.50
N LEU A 73 8.06 -8.50 1.00
CA LEU A 73 7.72 -7.86 -0.26
C LEU A 73 7.95 -8.79 -1.46
N ARG A 74 8.99 -9.62 -1.45
CA ARG A 74 9.20 -10.62 -2.51
C ARG A 74 8.04 -11.60 -2.59
N GLU A 75 7.48 -12.02 -1.45
CA GLU A 75 6.31 -12.87 -1.41
C GLU A 75 5.06 -12.15 -1.95
N ALA A 76 4.83 -10.92 -1.50
CA ALA A 76 3.75 -10.07 -2.00
C ALA A 76 3.82 -9.87 -3.52
N LEU A 77 5.01 -9.57 -4.06
CA LEU A 77 5.25 -9.41 -5.49
C LEU A 77 5.02 -10.72 -6.26
N ALA A 78 5.47 -11.85 -5.72
CA ALA A 78 5.25 -13.17 -6.33
C ALA A 78 3.75 -13.51 -6.41
N ARG A 79 2.96 -13.11 -5.40
CA ARG A 79 1.52 -13.31 -5.37
C ARG A 79 0.79 -12.53 -6.47
N VAL A 80 1.16 -11.27 -6.68
CA VAL A 80 0.48 -10.39 -7.65
C VAL A 80 1.00 -10.55 -9.08
N ALA A 81 2.16 -11.20 -9.25
CA ALA A 81 2.76 -11.50 -10.55
C ALA A 81 1.83 -12.32 -11.46
N GLY A 82 2.04 -12.19 -12.77
CA GLY A 82 1.24 -12.87 -13.80
C GLY A 82 0.79 -11.92 -14.89
N ASP A 83 -0.06 -12.40 -15.78
CA ASP A 83 -0.56 -11.62 -16.92
C ASP A 83 -1.42 -10.44 -16.45
N GLY A 84 -1.20 -9.24 -16.99
CA GLY A 84 -1.98 -8.04 -16.67
C GLY A 84 -1.18 -6.97 -15.94
N PHE A 85 -1.88 -5.91 -15.55
CA PHE A 85 -1.26 -4.74 -14.92
C PHE A 85 -1.14 -4.93 -13.41
N VAL A 86 0.02 -4.63 -12.84
CA VAL A 86 0.20 -4.49 -11.39
C VAL A 86 0.19 -3.00 -11.04
N HIS A 87 -0.72 -2.62 -10.15
CA HIS A 87 -0.82 -1.27 -9.62
C HIS A 87 -0.24 -1.23 -8.21
N ILE A 88 0.60 -0.24 -7.93
CA ILE A 88 1.13 0.04 -6.60
C ILE A 88 0.36 1.22 -6.03
N SER A 89 -0.39 1.01 -4.95
CA SER A 89 -1.05 2.06 -4.18
C SER A 89 -0.25 2.29 -2.91
N LEU A 90 0.56 3.35 -2.88
CA LEU A 90 1.36 3.72 -1.72
C LEU A 90 0.61 4.75 -0.87
N ASP A 91 0.04 4.29 0.23
CA ASP A 91 -0.40 5.17 1.30
C ASP A 91 0.81 5.61 2.14
N MET A 92 1.04 6.91 2.27
CA MET A 92 2.16 7.43 3.07
C MET A 92 2.01 7.14 4.55
N ASP A 93 0.80 6.79 5.02
CA ASP A 93 0.57 6.36 6.39
C ASP A 93 1.11 4.95 6.69
N VAL A 94 1.59 4.18 5.69
CA VAL A 94 2.27 2.90 5.95
C VAL A 94 3.59 3.09 6.73
N LEU A 95 4.20 4.27 6.58
CA LEU A 95 5.42 4.63 7.28
C LEU A 95 5.15 5.02 8.73
N ASP A 96 6.17 4.88 9.58
CA ASP A 96 6.06 5.32 10.96
C ASP A 96 5.88 6.86 11.02
N PRO A 97 5.01 7.41 11.91
CA PRO A 97 4.82 8.85 12.04
C PRO A 97 6.07 9.63 12.47
N GLU A 98 7.09 8.97 13.02
CA GLU A 98 8.41 9.59 13.25
C GLU A 98 9.16 9.87 11.94
N VAL A 99 8.81 9.17 10.86
CA VAL A 99 9.39 9.28 9.52
C VAL A 99 8.47 10.07 8.57
N ALA A 100 7.16 9.84 8.65
CA ALA A 100 6.13 10.49 7.82
C ALA A 100 5.07 11.17 8.71
N PRO A 101 5.38 12.31 9.35
CA PRO A 101 4.45 12.96 10.27
C PRO A 101 3.20 13.58 9.59
N GLY A 102 3.30 13.88 8.30
CA GLY A 102 2.30 14.58 7.51
C GLY A 102 1.32 13.65 6.83
N VAL A 103 0.55 12.88 7.60
CA VAL A 103 -0.48 11.95 7.10
C VAL A 103 -1.80 12.12 7.85
N GLY A 104 -2.93 11.76 7.22
CA GLY A 104 -4.27 11.94 7.79
C GLY A 104 -4.52 11.13 9.06
N THR A 105 -4.08 9.87 9.08
CA THR A 105 -4.35 8.90 10.16
C THR A 105 -3.04 8.26 10.64
N PRO A 106 -2.18 8.97 11.39
CA PRO A 106 -0.90 8.43 11.80
C PRO A 106 -1.03 7.28 12.81
N VAL A 107 -0.46 6.11 12.49
CA VAL A 107 -0.45 4.93 13.37
C VAL A 107 1.00 4.54 13.71
N ARG A 108 1.34 4.36 14.99
CA ARG A 108 2.71 4.00 15.40
C ARG A 108 3.12 2.59 14.97
N GLY A 109 4.42 2.36 14.82
CA GLY A 109 5.00 1.07 14.48
C GLY A 109 4.90 0.78 12.98
N GLY A 110 5.09 1.80 12.14
CA GLY A 110 5.09 1.66 10.68
C GLY A 110 6.48 1.34 10.12
N LEU A 111 6.58 1.33 8.79
CA LEU A 111 7.86 1.13 8.11
C LEU A 111 8.83 2.27 8.40
N SER A 112 10.11 1.93 8.60
CA SER A 112 11.17 2.92 8.64
C SER A 112 11.48 3.49 7.24
N TYR A 113 12.18 4.63 7.19
CA TYR A 113 12.68 5.24 5.95
C TYR A 113 13.41 4.23 5.05
N ARG A 114 14.30 3.43 5.65
CA ARG A 114 15.14 2.45 4.94
C ARG A 114 14.32 1.29 4.38
N GLU A 115 13.32 0.82 5.13
CA GLU A 115 12.46 -0.27 4.69
C GLU A 115 11.54 0.17 3.56
N ALA A 116 11.00 1.39 3.62
CA ALA A 116 10.19 1.96 2.55
C ALA A 116 11.02 2.13 1.25
N HIS A 117 12.25 2.62 1.34
CA HIS A 117 13.14 2.70 0.18
C HIS A 117 13.47 1.33 -0.42
N LEU A 118 13.87 0.37 0.42
CA LEU A 118 14.15 -1.00 -0.05
C LEU A 118 12.90 -1.62 -0.69
N ALA A 119 11.72 -1.35 -0.15
CA ALA A 119 10.48 -1.82 -0.74
C ALA A 119 10.26 -1.26 -2.16
N MET A 120 10.42 0.06 -2.34
CA MET A 120 10.26 0.69 -3.65
C MET A 120 11.34 0.25 -4.65
N GLU A 121 12.58 0.04 -4.20
CA GLU A 121 13.65 -0.50 -5.04
C GLU A 121 13.31 -1.90 -5.54
N LEU A 122 12.85 -2.80 -4.66
CA LEU A 122 12.44 -4.17 -5.01
C LEU A 122 11.24 -4.20 -5.97
N ILE A 123 10.28 -3.28 -5.79
CA ILE A 123 9.19 -3.08 -6.75
C ILE A 123 9.74 -2.73 -8.13
N ALA A 124 10.68 -1.78 -8.21
CA ALA A 124 11.32 -1.42 -9.48
C ALA A 124 12.11 -2.59 -10.09
N GLU A 125 12.86 -3.35 -9.27
CA GLU A 125 13.64 -4.52 -9.73
C GLU A 125 12.76 -5.63 -10.30
N SER A 126 11.55 -5.80 -9.76
CA SER A 126 10.63 -6.83 -10.22
C SER A 126 10.17 -6.62 -11.67
N GLY A 127 10.19 -5.38 -12.15
CA GLY A 127 9.61 -5.00 -13.44
C GLY A 127 8.09 -5.21 -13.54
N LEU A 128 7.40 -5.49 -12.41
CA LEU A 128 5.97 -5.78 -12.40
C LEU A 128 5.12 -4.52 -12.39
N ALA A 129 5.55 -3.47 -11.67
CA ALA A 129 4.76 -2.26 -11.48
C ALA A 129 4.47 -1.56 -12.82
N SER A 130 3.20 -1.46 -13.15
CA SER A 130 2.71 -0.80 -14.37
C SER A 130 2.12 0.58 -14.11
N SER A 131 1.72 0.84 -12.88
CA SER A 131 1.23 2.14 -12.42
C SER A 131 1.48 2.29 -10.92
N LEU A 132 1.57 3.53 -10.47
CA LEU A 132 1.84 3.90 -9.08
C LEU A 132 0.99 5.11 -8.73
N GLU A 133 0.36 5.07 -7.57
CA GLU A 133 -0.17 6.26 -6.90
C GLU A 133 0.46 6.43 -5.52
N VAL A 134 0.55 7.69 -5.07
CA VAL A 134 1.00 8.06 -3.73
C VAL A 134 -0.06 8.96 -3.12
N VAL A 135 -0.59 8.55 -1.97
CA VAL A 135 -1.77 9.15 -1.35
C VAL A 135 -1.52 9.55 0.12
N GLU A 136 -2.52 10.20 0.71
CA GLU A 136 -2.58 10.58 2.14
C GLU A 136 -1.48 11.50 2.68
N VAL A 137 -0.72 12.18 1.81
CA VAL A 137 0.13 13.31 2.24
C VAL A 137 -0.76 14.47 2.71
N ASN A 138 -0.57 14.89 3.95
CA ASN A 138 -1.27 16.00 4.59
C ASN A 138 -0.29 17.11 5.03
N PRO A 139 -0.15 18.19 4.24
CA PRO A 139 0.75 19.30 4.55
C PRO A 139 0.45 20.04 5.87
N ILE A 140 -0.77 19.94 6.41
CA ILE A 140 -1.15 20.60 7.66
C ILE A 140 -0.47 19.92 8.86
N LEU A 141 -0.30 18.61 8.80
CA LEU A 141 0.32 17.79 9.86
C LEU A 141 1.82 17.58 9.63
N ASP A 142 2.31 17.90 8.44
CA ASP A 142 3.69 17.71 8.04
C ASP A 142 4.64 18.73 8.68
N ARG A 143 5.93 18.39 8.70
CA ARG A 143 7.00 19.25 9.22
C ARG A 143 7.94 19.61 8.09
N GLU A 144 7.95 20.87 7.67
CA GLU A 144 8.84 21.36 6.62
C GLU A 144 8.79 20.51 5.32
N ASN A 145 7.60 19.99 5.01
CA ASN A 145 7.33 19.15 3.84
C ASN A 145 8.12 17.82 3.85
N GLU A 146 8.52 17.32 5.02
CA GLU A 146 9.30 16.09 5.20
C GLU A 146 8.62 14.88 4.57
N THR A 147 7.32 14.68 4.84
CA THR A 147 6.55 13.56 4.28
C THR A 147 6.41 13.66 2.78
N ALA A 148 6.15 14.86 2.26
CA ALA A 148 6.05 15.08 0.83
C ALA A 148 7.40 14.94 0.10
N LYS A 149 8.53 15.33 0.72
CA LYS A 149 9.88 15.08 0.18
C LYS A 149 10.15 13.57 0.13
N LEU A 150 9.83 12.87 1.21
CA LEU A 150 9.96 11.42 1.27
C LEU A 150 9.12 10.72 0.20
N ALA A 151 7.88 11.15 -0.01
CA ALA A 151 7.03 10.63 -1.10
C ALA A 151 7.73 10.73 -2.47
N VAL A 152 8.39 11.86 -2.76
CA VAL A 152 9.15 12.03 -4.01
C VAL A 152 10.35 11.09 -4.08
N GLU A 153 11.09 10.90 -2.98
CA GLU A 153 12.22 9.98 -2.90
C GLU A 153 11.80 8.52 -3.12
N LEU A 154 10.66 8.12 -2.56
CA LEU A 154 10.06 6.79 -2.75
C LEU A 154 9.60 6.56 -4.19
N VAL A 155 8.95 7.55 -4.81
CA VAL A 155 8.59 7.51 -6.24
C VAL A 155 9.84 7.37 -7.11
N ALA A 156 10.91 8.13 -6.83
CA ALA A 156 12.15 8.00 -7.57
C ALA A 156 12.73 6.57 -7.48
N SER A 157 12.71 5.97 -6.28
CA SER A 157 13.16 4.59 -6.05
C SER A 157 12.32 3.56 -6.82
N ALA A 158 10.99 3.73 -6.81
CA ALA A 158 10.04 2.90 -7.56
C ALA A 158 10.19 3.02 -9.10
N LEU A 159 10.72 4.15 -9.57
CA LEU A 159 11.03 4.41 -10.98
C LEU A 159 12.48 4.04 -11.37
N GLY A 160 13.21 3.35 -10.48
CA GLY A 160 14.53 2.80 -10.78
C GLY A 160 15.71 3.67 -10.38
N ALA A 161 15.51 4.72 -9.57
CA ALA A 161 16.64 5.38 -8.92
C ALA A 161 17.41 4.37 -8.06
N ARG A 162 18.74 4.47 -8.11
CA ARG A 162 19.67 3.64 -7.36
C ARG A 162 20.74 4.52 -6.76
N ILE A 163 21.31 4.06 -5.65
CA ILE A 163 22.45 4.73 -5.01
C ILE A 163 23.71 4.61 -5.90
N LEU A 164 23.85 3.51 -6.65
CA LEU A 164 24.97 3.20 -7.55
C LEU A 164 24.48 2.86 -8.95
#